data_AF-A0A6A2WXL4-F1
#
_entry.id   AF-A0A6A2WXL4-F1
#
_cell.length_a   1.000
_cell.length_b   1.000
_cell.length_c   1.000
_cell.angle_alpha   90.00
_cell.angle_beta   90.00
_cell.angle_gamma   90.00
#
_symmetry.space_group_name_H-M   'P 1'
#
loop_
_entity.id
_entity.type
_entity.pdbx_description
1 polymer ?
#
loop_
_entity_poly.entity_id
_entity_poly.type
_entity_poly.pdbx_seq_one_letter_code
_entity_poly.pdbx_strand_id
1 'polypeptide(L)'
;MEGKMESYEDVMKSMATLIQEEQDRGSTPTRRECRIPAVKVCPPPPPRKKPFTFAKKSVEPPKNGYFQPPDLEMVFSMGSRRQAISLVAK
;
A
#
# COMPACT_ATOMS: atom_id res chain seq x y z
N MET A 1 41.55 -41.74 25.92
CA MET A 1 41.24 -40.74 24.88
C MET A 1 40.62 -39.54 25.58
N GLU A 2 41.48 -38.68 26.14
CA GLU A 2 41.04 -37.52 26.90
C GLU A 2 40.65 -36.42 25.92
N GLY A 3 39.35 -36.18 25.79
CA GLY A 3 38.84 -35.01 25.08
C GLY A 3 39.28 -33.78 25.85
N LYS A 4 40.29 -33.08 25.32
CA LYS A 4 40.65 -31.73 25.74
C LYS A 4 39.35 -30.93 25.84
N MET A 5 39.03 -30.55 27.07
CA MET A 5 38.09 -29.49 27.38
C MET A 5 38.41 -28.34 26.42
N GLU A 6 37.54 -28.12 25.43
CA GLU A 6 37.56 -26.86 24.69
C GLU A 6 37.56 -25.79 25.77
N SER A 7 38.63 -25.02 25.84
CA SER A 7 38.78 -24.02 26.88
C SER A 7 37.57 -23.12 26.77
N TYR A 8 36.97 -22.77 27.90
CA TYR A 8 35.80 -21.90 27.94
C TYR A 8 36.04 -20.62 27.12
N GLU A 9 37.30 -20.15 27.07
CA GLU A 9 37.70 -19.02 26.24
C GLU A 9 37.49 -19.28 24.75
N ASP A 10 37.79 -20.48 24.25
CA ASP A 10 37.59 -20.85 22.84
C ASP A 10 36.11 -20.96 22.50
N VAL A 11 35.29 -21.46 23.43
CA VAL A 11 33.83 -21.54 23.29
C VAL A 11 33.20 -20.15 23.36
N MET A 12 33.70 -19.27 24.23
CA MET A 12 33.21 -17.90 24.34
C MET A 12 33.61 -17.10 23.09
N LYS A 13 34.81 -17.35 22.56
CA LYS A 13 35.29 -16.75 21.32
C LYS A 13 34.53 -17.25 20.10
N SER A 14 34.18 -18.54 20.03
CA SER A 14 33.34 -19.06 18.94
C SER A 14 31.93 -18.46 18.97
N MET A 15 31.34 -18.36 20.17
CA MET A 15 30.02 -17.76 20.35
C MET A 15 30.02 -16.26 20.01
N ALA A 16 31.06 -15.52 20.40
CA ALA A 16 31.20 -14.10 20.07
C ALA A 16 31.34 -13.87 18.56
N THR A 17 32.11 -14.71 17.86
CA THR A 17 32.23 -14.63 16.39
C THR A 17 30.91 -14.92 15.70
N LEU A 18 30.17 -15.96 16.11
CA LEU A 18 28.84 -16.27 15.55
C LEU A 18 27.86 -15.11 15.73
N ILE A 19 27.84 -14.48 16.92
CA ILE A 19 26.99 -13.31 17.20
C ILE A 19 27.41 -12.12 16.31
N GLN A 20 28.70 -11.88 16.15
CA GLN A 20 29.21 -10.78 15.31
C GLN A 20 28.84 -10.97 13.83
N GLU A 21 29.04 -12.18 13.29
CA GLU A 21 28.67 -12.51 11.90
C GLU A 21 27.17 -12.38 11.62
N GLU A 22 26.33 -12.68 12.61
CA GLU A 22 24.88 -12.50 12.49
C GLU A 22 24.50 -11.01 12.46
N GLN A 23 25.13 -10.19 13.32
CA GLN A 23 24.88 -8.75 13.35
C GLN A 23 25.36 -8.03 12.08
N ASP A 24 26.49 -8.46 11.50
CA ASP A 24 27.05 -7.83 10.30
C ASP A 24 26.22 -8.12 9.03
N ARG A 25 25.40 -9.19 9.02
CA ARG A 25 24.53 -9.54 7.87
C ARG A 25 23.34 -8.60 7.66
N GLY A 26 22.95 -7.81 8.66
CA GLY A 26 21.77 -6.94 8.61
C GLY A 26 22.07 -5.45 8.72
N SER A 27 23.33 -5.04 8.76
CA SER A 27 23.70 -3.63 8.94
C SER A 27 23.61 -2.80 7.65
N THR A 28 23.08 -1.58 7.74
CA THR A 28 23.07 -0.61 6.64
C THR A 28 24.51 -0.19 6.30
N PRO A 29 24.92 -0.17 5.01
CA PRO A 29 26.22 0.31 4.60
C PRO A 29 26.57 1.69 5.18
N THR A 30 27.68 1.78 5.93
CA THR A 30 28.14 2.99 6.61
C THR A 30 29.01 3.91 5.73
N ARG A 31 29.41 3.43 4.55
CA ARG A 31 30.18 4.15 3.52
C ARG A 31 29.45 5.45 3.14
N ARG A 32 30.12 6.61 3.16
CA ARG A 32 29.49 7.94 3.03
C ARG A 32 28.65 8.08 1.76
N GLU A 33 29.19 7.62 0.65
CA GLU A 33 28.55 7.48 -0.67
C GLU A 33 27.31 6.59 -0.72
N CYS A 34 27.08 5.68 0.24
CA CYS A 34 25.85 4.89 0.31
C CYS A 34 24.79 5.58 1.19
N ARG A 35 25.16 6.67 1.90
CA ARG A 35 24.26 7.42 2.75
C ARG A 35 23.37 8.32 1.90
N ILE A 36 22.07 8.30 2.15
CA ILE A 36 21.14 9.24 1.52
C ILE A 36 21.51 10.66 1.99
N PRO A 37 21.73 11.62 1.07
CA PRO A 37 21.98 13.00 1.44
C PRO A 37 20.84 13.54 2.29
N ALA A 38 21.18 14.07 3.48
CA ALA A 38 20.19 14.63 4.42
C ALA A 38 19.49 15.88 3.87
N VAL A 39 20.09 16.55 2.88
CA VAL A 39 19.58 17.79 2.33
C VAL A 39 19.00 17.52 0.94
N LYS A 40 17.78 17.01 0.91
CA LYS A 40 16.91 17.27 -0.25
C LYS A 40 16.22 18.59 0.06
N VAL A 41 16.60 19.65 -0.66
CA VAL A 41 15.81 20.89 -0.66
C VAL A 41 14.44 20.48 -1.20
N CYS A 42 13.47 20.27 -0.31
CA CYS A 42 12.13 19.93 -0.75
C CYS A 42 11.64 21.09 -1.60
N PRO A 43 11.10 20.83 -2.80
CA PRO A 43 10.54 21.90 -3.60
C PRO A 43 9.44 22.62 -2.78
N PRO A 44 9.22 23.92 -3.00
CA PRO A 44 8.17 24.64 -2.33
C PRO A 44 6.83 23.92 -2.53
N PRO A 45 5.95 23.90 -1.52
CA PRO A 45 4.66 23.22 -1.62
C PRO A 45 3.85 23.77 -2.80
N PRO A 46 3.09 22.91 -3.50
CA PRO A 46 2.28 23.35 -4.62
C PRO A 46 1.21 24.36 -4.15
N PRO A 47 0.79 25.29 -5.03
CA PRO A 47 -0.23 26.27 -4.67
C PRO A 47 -1.55 25.60 -4.30
N ARG A 48 -2.23 26.16 -3.29
CA ARG A 48 -3.55 25.66 -2.85
C ARG A 48 -4.56 25.81 -4.00
N LYS A 49 -5.32 24.74 -4.26
CA LYS A 49 -6.46 24.81 -5.20
C LYS A 49 -7.46 25.84 -4.69
N LYS A 50 -8.00 26.67 -5.60
CA LYS A 50 -9.08 27.59 -5.28
C LYS A 50 -10.36 26.80 -4.95
N PRO A 51 -11.18 27.24 -3.99
CA PRO A 51 -12.47 26.60 -3.75
C PRO A 51 -13.33 26.72 -5.01
N PHE A 52 -13.93 25.59 -5.41
CA PHE A 52 -14.91 25.59 -6.50
C PHE A 52 -16.20 26.24 -5.99
N THR A 53 -16.36 27.53 -6.19
CA THR A 53 -17.65 28.19 -5.93
C THR A 53 -18.50 28.09 -7.19
N PHE A 54 -19.58 27.32 -7.13
CA PHE A 54 -20.60 27.33 -8.18
C PHE A 54 -21.13 28.75 -8.30
N ALA A 55 -20.73 29.45 -9.35
CA ALA A 55 -21.05 30.85 -9.56
C ALA A 55 -22.57 31.08 -9.50
N LYS A 56 -23.02 31.75 -8.42
CA LYS A 56 -24.22 32.61 -8.37
C LYS A 56 -25.58 32.00 -8.72
N LYS A 57 -25.66 30.70 -8.95
CA LYS A 57 -26.90 29.96 -8.86
C LYS A 57 -26.59 28.86 -7.86
N SER A 58 -27.02 29.09 -6.62
CA SER A 58 -27.42 27.97 -5.78
C SER A 58 -28.37 27.17 -6.67
N VAL A 59 -27.86 26.06 -7.22
CA VAL A 59 -28.71 25.06 -7.80
C VAL A 59 -29.38 24.48 -6.58
N GLU A 60 -30.48 25.13 -6.20
CA GLU A 60 -31.40 24.54 -5.24
C GLU A 60 -31.59 23.09 -5.69
N PRO A 61 -31.43 22.12 -4.77
CA PRO A 61 -31.67 20.73 -5.10
C PRO A 61 -32.92 20.62 -5.96
N PRO A 62 -32.90 19.86 -7.07
CA PRO A 62 -34.08 19.69 -7.90
C PRO A 62 -35.27 19.40 -6.98
N LYS A 63 -36.39 20.10 -7.17
CA LYS A 63 -37.55 20.03 -6.27
C LYS A 63 -38.02 18.61 -5.95
N ASN A 64 -37.71 17.67 -6.84
CA ASN A 64 -38.10 16.27 -6.75
C ASN A 64 -36.95 15.34 -6.32
N GLY A 65 -35.89 15.90 -5.73
CA GLY A 65 -34.67 15.19 -5.38
C GLY A 65 -33.74 14.95 -6.58
N TYR A 66 -32.47 14.63 -6.28
CA TYR A 66 -31.48 14.29 -7.32
C TYR A 66 -31.64 12.86 -7.85
N PHE A 67 -32.18 11.98 -7.01
CA PHE A 67 -32.41 10.58 -7.35
C PHE A 67 -33.89 10.27 -7.17
N GLN A 68 -34.52 9.88 -8.26
CA GLN A 68 -35.87 9.35 -8.28
C GLN A 68 -35.73 7.85 -8.53
N PRO A 69 -35.69 7.02 -7.47
CA PRO A 69 -35.59 5.58 -7.69
C PRO A 69 -36.81 5.11 -8.49
N PRO A 70 -36.62 4.23 -9.48
CA PRO A 70 -37.74 3.53 -10.08
C PRO A 70 -38.46 2.72 -9.00
N ASP A 71 -39.76 2.51 -9.20
CA ASP A 71 -40.53 1.63 -8.35
C ASP A 71 -39.88 0.25 -8.28
N LEU A 72 -39.79 -0.31 -7.07
CA LEU A 72 -39.13 -1.59 -6.84
C LEU A 72 -39.86 -2.70 -7.59
N GLU A 73 -41.20 -2.65 -7.64
CA GLU A 73 -41.98 -3.62 -8.40
C GLU A 73 -41.58 -3.58 -9.88
N MET A 74 -41.43 -2.40 -10.48
CA MET A 74 -40.98 -2.26 -11.86
C MET A 74 -39.58 -2.87 -12.10
N VAL A 75 -38.66 -2.73 -11.13
CA VAL A 75 -37.30 -3.27 -11.24
C VAL A 75 -37.30 -4.80 -11.19
N PHE A 76 -38.13 -5.40 -10.35
CA PHE A 76 -38.22 -6.86 -10.20
C PHE A 76 -39.18 -7.54 -11.18
N SER A 77 -40.18 -6.84 -11.72
CA SER A 77 -41.11 -7.34 -12.74
C SER A 77 -40.46 -7.49 -14.12
N MET A 78 -39.36 -6.78 -14.39
CA MET A 78 -38.51 -7.08 -15.55
C MET A 78 -37.83 -8.43 -15.34
N GLY A 79 -38.49 -9.50 -15.79
CA GLY A 79 -37.97 -10.86 -15.70
C GLY A 79 -36.52 -10.95 -16.17
N SER A 80 -35.71 -11.76 -15.49
CA SER A 80 -34.30 -11.96 -15.85
C SER A 80 -34.21 -12.31 -17.34
N ARG A 81 -33.66 -11.40 -18.17
CA ARG A 81 -33.46 -11.65 -19.60
C ARG A 81 -32.23 -12.53 -19.75
N ARG A 82 -32.32 -13.79 -19.29
CA ARG A 82 -31.31 -14.82 -19.57
C ARG A 82 -31.41 -15.16 -21.06
N GLN A 83 -30.70 -14.40 -21.88
CA GLN A 83 -30.37 -14.85 -23.23
C GLN A 83 -29.30 -15.92 -23.04
N ALA A 84 -29.69 -17.19 -23.06
CA ALA A 84 -28.75 -18.28 -23.21
C ALA A 84 -28.06 -18.09 -24.57
N ILE A 85 -26.77 -17.78 -24.57
CA ILE A 85 -25.98 -17.78 -25.80
C ILE A 85 -25.70 -19.25 -26.11
N SER A 86 -26.45 -19.85 -27.03
CA SER A 86 -26.12 -21.16 -27.56
C SER A 86 -25.01 -20.99 -28.60
N LEU A 87 -23.80 -21.42 -28.24
CA LEU A 87 -22.71 -21.56 -29.20
C LEU A 87 -23.00 -22.83 -30.02
N VAL A 88 -23.49 -22.67 -31.25
CA VAL A 88 -23.52 -23.77 -32.22
C VAL A 88 -22.15 -23.77 -32.89
N ALA A 89 -21.31 -24.75 -32.54
CA ALA A 89 -20.09 -25.01 -33.26
C ALA A 89 -20.45 -25.67 -34.60
N LYS A 90 -19.98 -25.09 -35.70
CA LYS A 90 -19.97 -25.73 -37.04
C LYS A 90 -18.72 -26.57 -37.20
#